data_AF-A0A834EY69-F1
#
_entry.id   AF-A0A834EY69-F1
#
_cell.length_a   1.000
_cell.length_b   1.000
_cell.length_c   1.000
_cell.angle_alpha   90.00
_cell.angle_beta   90.00
_cell.angle_gamma   90.00
#
_symmetry.space_group_name_H-M   'P 1'
#
loop_
_entity.id
_entity.type
_entity.pdbx_description
1 polymer ?
#
loop_
_entity_poly.entity_id
_entity_poly.type
_entity_poly.pdbx_seq_one_letter_code
_entity_poly.pdbx_strand_id
1 'polypeptide(L)'
;MRKIVDAVIKYKDSASGRQLSEVFIQLPSRKELPEYYELIRKPVDFRKIKERIRSHRYRSLGDLERDVMLLFQNAQTFNLEGSLIYEDSIVLQSVFTSLRQKIEKEEESEGEDSEEEEDEQDEGSESESRSVKVKIRLGRKDKGGDRGKGRSRRTGRTRAKPVVSDDDSEEEQEEERTPSCTDEES
;
A
#
# COMPACT_ATOMS: atom_id res chain seq x y z
N MET A 1 6.35 -2.03 -9.62
CA MET A 1 4.91 -1.63 -9.59
C MET A 1 4.10 -2.05 -10.82
N ARG A 2 4.05 -1.30 -11.94
CA ARG A 2 3.14 -1.59 -13.09
C ARG A 2 3.24 -3.03 -13.61
N LYS A 3 4.47 -3.53 -13.83
CA LYS A 3 4.73 -4.92 -14.27
C LYS A 3 4.02 -5.95 -13.39
N ILE A 4 4.06 -5.80 -12.06
CA ILE A 4 3.40 -6.70 -11.08
C ILE A 4 1.89 -6.72 -11.29
N VAL A 5 1.25 -5.55 -11.32
CA VAL A 5 -0.21 -5.45 -11.44
C VAL A 5 -0.69 -5.99 -12.79
N ASP A 6 0.02 -5.69 -13.88
CA ASP A 6 -0.32 -6.23 -15.19
C ASP A 6 -0.11 -7.75 -15.27
N ALA A 7 0.85 -8.32 -14.51
CA ALA A 7 1.06 -9.76 -14.41
C ALA A 7 -0.03 -10.46 -13.59
N VAL A 8 -0.44 -9.89 -12.44
CA VAL A 8 -1.58 -10.39 -11.64
C VAL A 8 -2.89 -10.34 -12.44
N ILE A 9 -3.13 -9.25 -13.18
CA ILE A 9 -4.31 -9.13 -14.05
C ILE A 9 -4.30 -10.20 -15.15
N LYS A 10 -3.15 -10.44 -15.80
CA LYS A 10 -3.03 -11.44 -16.86
C LYS A 10 -2.93 -12.88 -16.35
N TYR A 11 -2.93 -13.10 -15.04
CA TYR A 11 -2.83 -14.43 -14.47
C TYR A 11 -4.04 -15.28 -14.88
N LYS A 12 -3.74 -16.47 -15.40
CA LYS A 12 -4.72 -17.49 -15.76
C LYS A 12 -4.46 -18.72 -14.92
N ASP A 13 -5.52 -19.31 -14.40
CA ASP A 13 -5.44 -20.63 -13.78
C ASP A 13 -5.00 -21.66 -14.82
N SER A 14 -4.03 -22.51 -14.46
CA SER A 14 -3.47 -23.54 -15.33
C SER A 14 -4.44 -24.66 -15.65
N ALA A 15 -5.44 -24.94 -14.79
CA ALA A 15 -6.39 -26.02 -15.01
C ALA A 15 -7.52 -25.63 -15.97
N SER A 16 -8.08 -24.42 -15.83
CA SER A 16 -9.21 -23.93 -16.62
C SER A 16 -8.85 -22.96 -17.74
N GLY A 17 -7.66 -22.36 -17.71
CA GLY A 17 -7.27 -21.25 -18.59
C GLY A 17 -8.01 -19.93 -18.32
N ARG A 18 -8.87 -19.88 -17.28
CA ARG A 18 -9.67 -18.72 -16.91
C ARG A 18 -8.81 -17.63 -16.30
N GLN A 19 -9.04 -16.38 -16.70
CA GLN A 19 -8.39 -15.23 -16.09
C GLN A 19 -9.13 -14.87 -14.80
N LEU A 20 -8.48 -15.07 -13.65
CA LEU A 20 -9.14 -14.91 -12.34
C LEU A 20 -9.44 -13.44 -12.02
N SER A 21 -8.72 -12.50 -12.65
CA SER A 21 -8.81 -11.08 -12.31
C SER A 21 -10.08 -10.37 -12.80
N GLU A 22 -10.88 -11.00 -13.66
CA GLU A 22 -11.92 -10.32 -14.47
C GLU A 22 -12.92 -9.53 -13.61
N VAL A 23 -13.46 -10.15 -12.56
CA VAL A 23 -14.40 -9.52 -11.62
C VAL A 23 -13.79 -8.43 -10.75
N PHE A 24 -12.45 -8.36 -10.68
CA PHE A 24 -11.71 -7.38 -9.88
C PHE A 24 -11.23 -6.16 -10.70
N ILE A 25 -11.50 -6.12 -12.02
CA ILE A 25 -11.06 -5.04 -12.90
C ILE A 25 -11.80 -3.73 -12.60
N GLN A 26 -13.11 -3.81 -12.40
CA GLN A 26 -14.00 -2.67 -12.17
C GLN A 26 -15.11 -3.09 -11.21
N LEU A 27 -15.28 -2.37 -10.10
CA LEU A 27 -16.46 -2.55 -9.26
C LEU A 27 -17.75 -2.14 -10.00
N PRO A 28 -18.89 -2.83 -9.77
CA PRO A 28 -20.21 -2.33 -10.13
C PRO A 28 -20.44 -0.94 -9.53
N SER A 29 -21.26 -0.09 -10.16
CA SER A 29 -21.55 1.23 -9.62
C SER A 29 -22.45 1.17 -8.37
N ARG A 30 -22.44 2.25 -7.59
CA ARG A 30 -23.35 2.44 -6.43
C ARG A 30 -24.85 2.34 -6.76
N LYS A 31 -25.24 2.40 -8.03
CA LYS A 31 -26.62 2.21 -8.47
C LYS A 31 -26.94 0.77 -8.82
N GLU A 32 -25.94 0.00 -9.25
CA GLU A 32 -26.08 -1.40 -9.65
C GLU A 32 -25.96 -2.36 -8.46
N LEU A 33 -25.15 -1.99 -7.45
CA LEU A 33 -24.91 -2.80 -6.25
C LEU A 33 -24.74 -1.92 -4.99
N PRO A 34 -25.78 -1.20 -4.53
CA PRO A 34 -25.70 -0.28 -3.39
C PRO A 34 -25.20 -0.96 -2.09
N GLU A 35 -25.64 -2.18 -1.80
CA GLU A 35 -25.34 -2.96 -0.60
C GLU A 35 -23.83 -3.21 -0.41
N TYR A 36 -23.09 -3.40 -1.52
CA TYR A 36 -21.64 -3.51 -1.49
C TYR A 36 -20.99 -2.26 -0.88
N TYR A 37 -21.54 -1.08 -1.19
CA TYR A 37 -21.00 0.20 -0.74
C TYR A 37 -21.49 0.64 0.65
N GLU A 38 -22.46 -0.06 1.22
CA GLU A 38 -22.88 0.10 2.62
C GLU A 38 -21.95 -0.72 3.54
N LEU A 39 -21.66 -1.96 3.15
CA LEU A 39 -20.76 -2.86 3.87
C LEU A 39 -19.28 -2.48 3.69
N ILE A 40 -18.81 -2.31 2.45
CA ILE A 40 -17.39 -2.10 2.13
C ILE A 40 -17.00 -0.63 2.27
N ARG A 41 -16.31 -0.33 3.38
CA ARG A 41 -15.91 1.03 3.78
C ARG A 41 -14.88 1.70 2.86
N LYS A 42 -14.01 0.92 2.18
CA LYS A 42 -12.97 1.44 1.29
C LYS A 42 -12.93 0.69 -0.05
N PRO A 43 -13.91 0.92 -0.94
CA PRO A 43 -13.95 0.30 -2.26
C PRO A 43 -12.71 0.65 -3.08
N VAL A 44 -12.15 -0.36 -3.77
CA VAL A 44 -11.02 -0.24 -4.69
C VAL A 44 -11.14 -1.35 -5.74
N ASP A 45 -10.60 -1.13 -6.94
CA ASP A 45 -10.48 -2.11 -8.03
C ASP A 45 -9.13 -1.95 -8.76
N PHE A 46 -8.81 -2.88 -9.65
CA PHE A 46 -7.58 -2.80 -10.44
C PHE A 46 -7.53 -1.57 -11.35
N ARG A 47 -8.67 -1.05 -11.84
CA ARG A 47 -8.69 0.24 -12.57
C ARG A 47 -8.20 1.38 -11.68
N LYS A 48 -8.65 1.46 -10.42
CA LYS A 48 -8.23 2.50 -9.49
C LYS A 48 -6.78 2.35 -9.06
N ILE A 49 -6.29 1.11 -8.89
CA ILE A 49 -4.88 0.83 -8.61
C ILE A 49 -4.00 1.25 -9.80
N LYS A 50 -4.38 0.94 -11.04
CA LYS A 50 -3.66 1.36 -12.25
C LYS A 50 -3.67 2.89 -12.44
N GLU A 51 -4.76 3.57 -12.09
CA GLU A 51 -4.83 5.03 -12.04
C GLU A 51 -3.84 5.61 -11.00
N ARG A 52 -3.80 5.05 -9.79
CA ARG A 52 -2.86 5.44 -8.71
C ARG A 52 -1.39 5.22 -9.09
N ILE A 53 -1.06 4.16 -9.82
CA ILE A 53 0.28 3.95 -10.41
C ILE A 53 0.59 5.05 -11.43
N ARG A 54 -0.30 5.30 -12.40
CA ARG A 54 -0.10 6.33 -13.45
C ARG A 54 0.05 7.74 -12.89
N SER A 55 -0.55 8.02 -11.75
CA SER A 55 -0.50 9.33 -11.07
C SER A 55 0.55 9.39 -9.95
N HIS A 56 1.50 8.46 -9.91
CA HIS A 56 2.61 8.40 -8.94
C HIS A 56 2.16 8.54 -7.48
N ARG A 57 1.02 7.94 -7.14
CA ARG A 57 0.43 8.00 -5.78
C ARG A 57 1.05 7.01 -4.80
N TYR A 58 1.68 5.96 -5.32
CA TYR A 58 2.49 5.02 -4.56
C TYR A 58 3.95 5.47 -4.57
N ARG A 59 4.60 5.46 -3.40
CA ARG A 59 6.01 5.80 -3.19
C ARG A 59 6.87 4.56 -2.97
N SER A 60 6.27 3.47 -2.49
CA SER A 60 6.92 2.17 -2.26
C SER A 60 6.08 1.00 -2.81
N LEU A 61 6.68 -0.19 -2.94
CA LEU A 61 5.94 -1.42 -3.24
C LEU A 61 4.91 -1.74 -2.13
N GLY A 62 5.23 -1.41 -0.87
CA GLY A 62 4.30 -1.54 0.27
C GLY A 62 3.06 -0.64 0.17
N ASP A 63 3.13 0.50 -0.52
CA ASP A 63 1.93 1.33 -0.75
C ASP A 63 0.97 0.67 -1.76
N LEU A 64 1.54 0.05 -2.80
CA LEU A 64 0.79 -0.70 -3.79
C LEU A 64 0.18 -1.97 -3.17
N GLU A 65 0.98 -2.72 -2.41
CA GLU A 65 0.55 -3.92 -1.70
C GLU A 65 -0.64 -3.65 -0.78
N ARG A 66 -0.63 -2.56 -0.01
CA ARG A 66 -1.76 -2.21 0.88
C ARG A 66 -3.08 -2.04 0.13
N ASP A 67 -3.08 -1.47 -1.07
CA ASP A 67 -4.30 -1.34 -1.89
C ASP A 67 -4.68 -2.66 -2.59
N VAL A 68 -3.71 -3.49 -2.99
CA VAL A 68 -3.97 -4.81 -3.59
C VAL A 68 -4.52 -5.78 -2.55
N MET A 69 -3.97 -5.81 -1.34
CA MET A 69 -4.50 -6.61 -0.24
C MET A 69 -5.88 -6.11 0.19
N LEU A 70 -6.12 -4.79 0.22
CA LEU A 70 -7.44 -4.23 0.47
C LEU A 70 -8.48 -4.65 -0.58
N LEU A 71 -8.12 -4.70 -1.87
CA LEU A 71 -8.99 -5.20 -2.94
C LEU A 71 -9.48 -6.61 -2.64
N PHE A 72 -8.56 -7.51 -2.29
CA PHE A 72 -8.91 -8.91 -2.02
C PHE A 72 -9.62 -9.09 -0.68
N GLN A 73 -9.21 -8.38 0.38
CA GLN A 73 -9.94 -8.36 1.67
C GLN A 73 -11.38 -7.86 1.53
N ASN A 74 -11.62 -6.83 0.72
CA ASN A 74 -12.97 -6.36 0.42
C ASN A 74 -13.81 -7.46 -0.27
N ALA A 75 -13.21 -8.20 -1.22
CA ALA A 75 -13.87 -9.30 -1.88
C ALA A 75 -14.20 -10.44 -0.90
N GLN A 76 -13.28 -10.80 -0.01
CA GLN A 76 -13.49 -11.81 1.04
C GLN A 76 -14.49 -11.38 2.12
N THR A 77 -14.64 -10.07 2.36
CA THR A 77 -15.61 -9.52 3.31
C THR A 77 -17.03 -9.52 2.73
N PHE A 78 -17.17 -9.31 1.42
CA PHE A 78 -18.48 -9.24 0.76
C PHE A 78 -18.99 -10.60 0.25
N ASN A 79 -18.11 -11.44 -0.27
CA ASN A 79 -18.48 -12.74 -0.86
C ASN A 79 -18.36 -13.85 0.18
N LEU A 80 -19.22 -14.86 0.08
CA LEU A 80 -19.19 -16.02 0.97
C LEU A 80 -17.92 -16.86 0.73
N GLU A 81 -17.39 -17.44 1.80
CA GLU A 81 -16.28 -18.42 1.76
C GLU A 81 -16.66 -19.63 0.87
N GLY A 82 -15.72 -20.14 0.09
CA GLY A 82 -15.97 -21.17 -0.92
C GLY A 82 -16.66 -20.69 -2.20
N SER A 83 -17.07 -19.42 -2.30
CA SER A 83 -17.56 -18.86 -3.57
C SER A 83 -16.42 -18.56 -4.55
N LEU A 84 -16.70 -18.60 -5.85
CA LEU A 84 -15.68 -18.43 -6.89
C LEU A 84 -14.84 -17.15 -6.73
N ILE A 85 -15.49 -16.03 -6.40
CA ILE A 85 -14.83 -14.73 -6.20
C ILE A 85 -13.97 -14.73 -4.92
N TYR A 86 -14.41 -15.43 -3.88
CA TYR A 86 -13.65 -15.59 -2.64
C TYR A 86 -12.36 -16.40 -2.90
N GLU A 87 -12.48 -17.57 -3.54
CA GLU A 87 -11.32 -18.41 -3.88
C GLU A 87 -10.34 -17.72 -4.84
N ASP A 88 -10.85 -17.07 -5.89
CA ASP A 88 -10.03 -16.29 -6.83
C ASP A 88 -9.21 -15.21 -6.12
N SER A 89 -9.78 -14.56 -5.09
CA SER A 89 -9.08 -13.56 -4.30
C SER A 89 -7.92 -14.12 -3.48
N ILE A 90 -8.00 -15.38 -3.02
CA ILE A 90 -6.93 -16.07 -2.28
C ILE A 90 -5.79 -16.43 -3.23
N VAL A 91 -6.12 -16.99 -4.40
CA VAL A 91 -5.15 -17.36 -5.43
C VAL A 91 -4.40 -16.12 -5.91
N LEU A 92 -5.12 -15.03 -6.23
CA LEU A 92 -4.51 -13.80 -6.71
C LEU A 92 -3.67 -13.06 -5.64
N GLN A 93 -4.01 -13.18 -4.34
CA GLN A 93 -3.12 -12.74 -3.26
C GLN A 93 -1.78 -13.49 -3.28
N SER A 94 -1.84 -14.82 -3.36
CA SER A 94 -0.64 -15.67 -3.41
C SER A 94 0.23 -15.37 -4.64
N VAL A 95 -0.40 -15.12 -5.79
CA VAL A 95 0.28 -14.70 -7.03
C VAL A 95 0.93 -13.32 -6.87
N PHE A 96 0.25 -12.32 -6.29
CA PHE A 96 0.83 -11.00 -6.05
C PHE A 96 2.04 -11.07 -5.12
N THR A 97 1.92 -11.75 -3.97
CA THR A 97 3.00 -11.89 -2.99
C THR A 97 4.22 -12.58 -3.60
N SER A 98 3.99 -13.65 -4.36
CA SER A 98 5.06 -14.37 -5.07
C SER A 98 5.76 -13.51 -6.13
N LEU A 99 5.01 -12.68 -6.88
CA LEU A 99 5.57 -11.75 -7.86
C LEU A 99 6.34 -10.59 -7.22
N ARG A 100 5.89 -10.10 -6.06
CA ARG A 100 6.59 -9.07 -5.28
C ARG A 100 7.94 -9.60 -4.80
N GLN A 101 7.96 -10.76 -4.14
CA GLN A 101 9.18 -11.38 -3.61
C GLN A 101 10.23 -11.69 -4.67
N LYS A 102 9.82 -12.05 -5.90
CA LYS A 102 10.76 -12.27 -7.01
C LYS A 102 11.48 -10.98 -7.41
N ILE A 103 10.74 -9.88 -7.54
CA ILE A 103 11.32 -8.58 -7.95
C ILE A 103 12.21 -8.01 -6.84
N GLU A 104 11.85 -8.16 -5.57
CA GLU A 104 12.70 -7.70 -4.46
C GLU A 104 14.06 -8.43 -4.45
N LYS A 105 14.10 -9.72 -4.81
CA LYS A 105 15.36 -10.48 -4.97
C LYS A 105 16.14 -10.14 -6.25
N GLU A 106 15.45 -9.84 -7.35
CA GLU A 106 16.08 -9.36 -8.58
C GLU A 106 16.77 -8.00 -8.34
N GLU A 107 16.11 -7.07 -7.62
CA GLU A 107 16.65 -5.77 -7.25
C GLU A 107 17.83 -5.84 -6.24
N GLU A 108 17.91 -6.90 -5.41
CA GLU A 108 19.07 -7.17 -4.54
C GLU A 108 20.27 -7.76 -5.33
N SER A 109 20.01 -8.70 -6.25
CA SER A 109 21.07 -9.40 -7.01
C SER A 109 21.78 -8.54 -8.07
N GLU A 110 21.15 -7.48 -8.57
CA GLU A 110 21.79 -6.53 -9.52
C GLU A 110 22.70 -5.50 -8.80
N GLY A 111 22.82 -5.56 -7.46
CA GLY A 111 23.57 -4.60 -6.64
C GLY A 111 24.98 -5.01 -6.20
N GLU A 112 25.42 -6.26 -6.44
CA GLU A 112 26.69 -6.80 -5.90
C GLU A 112 27.83 -6.89 -6.93
N ASP A 113 27.58 -6.61 -8.22
CA ASP A 113 28.54 -6.78 -9.33
C ASP A 113 29.37 -5.51 -9.63
N SER A 114 29.99 -4.89 -8.62
CA SER A 114 30.77 -3.64 -8.80
C SER A 114 31.94 -3.40 -7.82
N GLU A 115 32.39 -4.41 -7.06
CA GLU A 115 33.54 -4.28 -6.14
C GLU A 115 34.56 -5.45 -6.24
N GLU A 116 34.89 -5.91 -7.46
CA GLU A 116 36.11 -6.68 -7.74
C GLU A 116 36.81 -6.10 -8.98
N GLU A 117 38.11 -5.73 -8.85
CA GLU A 117 39.16 -5.44 -9.87
C GLU A 117 40.15 -4.34 -9.38
N GLU A 118 40.94 -4.59 -8.31
CA GLU A 118 42.25 -3.95 -8.07
C GLU A 118 43.15 -4.89 -7.23
N ASP A 119 43.62 -5.98 -7.84
CA ASP A 119 44.63 -6.89 -7.25
C ASP A 119 45.90 -6.89 -8.13
N GLU A 120 46.57 -5.74 -8.23
CA GLU A 120 47.88 -5.62 -8.91
C GLU A 120 49.02 -6.06 -7.97
N GLN A 121 49.46 -7.31 -8.13
CA GLN A 121 50.78 -7.77 -7.68
C GLN A 121 51.77 -7.73 -8.86
N ASP A 122 52.80 -6.89 -8.77
CA ASP A 122 54.04 -7.08 -9.54
C ASP A 122 55.27 -6.81 -8.67
N GLU A 123 56.30 -7.63 -8.85
CA GLU A 123 57.49 -7.74 -8.00
C GLU A 123 58.71 -7.08 -8.67
N GLY A 124 59.31 -6.11 -7.96
CA GLY A 124 60.71 -5.69 -8.03
C GLY A 124 61.48 -5.71 -9.37
N SER A 125 61.78 -4.52 -9.90
CA SER A 125 62.99 -4.31 -10.72
C SER A 125 63.62 -2.94 -10.50
N GLU A 126 64.92 -2.90 -10.17
CA GLU A 126 65.66 -1.67 -9.87
C GLU A 126 66.19 -0.96 -11.12
N SER A 127 66.10 0.38 -11.17
CA SER A 127 67.20 1.24 -11.64
C SER A 127 66.93 2.74 -11.39
N GLU A 128 67.97 3.46 -10.98
CA GLU A 128 67.90 4.88 -10.63
C GLU A 128 67.79 5.83 -11.84
N SER A 129 67.03 6.93 -11.70
CA SER A 129 67.39 8.22 -12.32
C SER A 129 66.75 9.41 -11.61
N ARG A 130 67.58 10.38 -11.23
CA ARG A 130 67.22 11.56 -10.41
C ARG A 130 66.48 12.63 -11.21
N SER A 131 65.50 13.30 -10.59
CA SER A 131 65.20 14.72 -10.83
C SER A 131 64.42 15.37 -9.68
N VAL A 132 64.68 16.66 -9.44
CA VAL A 132 64.24 17.43 -8.24
C VAL A 132 63.22 18.51 -8.57
N LYS A 133 62.13 18.65 -7.79
CA LYS A 133 61.46 19.97 -7.62
C LYS A 133 60.60 20.18 -6.36
N VAL A 134 61.21 20.87 -5.39
CA VAL A 134 60.71 21.92 -4.48
C VAL A 134 59.19 22.10 -4.20
N LYS A 135 58.83 21.85 -2.93
CA LYS A 135 57.95 22.63 -2.00
C LYS A 135 57.01 23.73 -2.53
N ILE A 136 55.73 23.69 -2.11
CA ILE A 136 54.99 24.86 -1.57
C ILE A 136 54.19 24.42 -0.32
N ARG A 137 53.99 25.31 0.66
CA ARG A 137 53.30 25.05 1.95
C ARG A 137 51.99 25.86 2.08
N LEU A 138 50.89 25.20 2.40
CA LEU A 138 49.69 25.72 3.09
C LEU A 138 49.07 24.52 3.86
N GLY A 139 48.41 24.62 5.03
CA GLY A 139 48.09 25.79 5.83
C GLY A 139 46.99 25.50 6.88
N ARG A 140 47.27 24.62 7.86
CA ARG A 140 46.67 24.49 9.23
C ARG A 140 45.33 25.22 9.51
N LYS A 141 44.30 24.51 10.03
CA LYS A 141 43.79 24.66 11.43
C LYS A 141 42.55 23.81 11.83
N ASP A 142 42.79 22.91 12.78
CA ASP A 142 42.03 22.46 13.96
C ASP A 142 40.50 22.65 14.18
N LYS A 143 39.91 21.50 14.55
CA LYS A 143 38.78 21.09 15.42
C LYS A 143 37.99 22.08 16.32
N GLY A 144 36.71 21.70 16.50
CA GLY A 144 35.81 21.85 17.66
C GLY A 144 34.46 21.16 17.30
N GLY A 145 33.74 20.37 18.12
CA GLY A 145 33.63 20.30 19.58
C GLY A 145 32.74 21.44 20.10
N ASP A 146 31.67 21.27 20.89
CA ASP A 146 31.01 20.12 21.52
C ASP A 146 29.63 20.60 22.10
N ARG A 147 28.75 19.67 22.53
CA ARG A 147 27.58 19.86 23.44
C ARG A 147 26.55 20.99 23.18
N GLY A 148 25.41 20.55 22.65
CA GLY A 148 24.08 20.57 23.27
C GLY A 148 23.67 21.65 24.31
N LYS A 149 22.49 22.24 24.08
CA LYS A 149 21.65 22.85 25.13
C LYS A 149 20.17 22.79 24.75
N GLY A 150 19.36 22.09 25.55
CA GLY A 150 17.91 22.23 25.51
C GLY A 150 17.43 23.28 26.51
N ARG A 151 16.35 24.00 26.20
CA ARG A 151 15.18 24.26 27.07
C ARG A 151 14.16 25.22 26.45
N SER A 152 12.97 24.69 26.20
CA SER A 152 11.66 25.20 26.62
C SER A 152 11.30 26.69 26.43
N ARG A 153 10.26 26.92 25.61
CA ARG A 153 9.02 27.65 25.97
C ARG A 153 7.91 27.23 24.98
N ARG A 154 6.76 26.72 25.46
CA ARG A 154 5.46 27.44 25.65
C ARG A 154 4.89 27.97 24.31
N THR A 155 3.60 27.81 23.95
CA THR A 155 2.38 27.31 24.64
C THR A 155 1.29 27.11 23.58
N GLY A 156 0.39 26.13 23.71
CA GLY A 156 -0.65 25.93 22.66
C GLY A 156 -1.68 24.81 22.86
N ARG A 157 -2.16 24.56 24.09
CA ARG A 157 -3.36 23.73 24.31
C ARG A 157 -4.61 24.60 24.27
N THR A 158 -5.40 24.49 23.20
CA THR A 158 -6.81 24.91 23.15
C THR A 158 -7.64 23.65 22.86
N ARG A 159 -8.09 22.99 23.93
CA ARG A 159 -9.47 23.03 24.45
C ARG A 159 -10.47 22.32 23.54
N ALA A 160 -11.12 21.34 24.15
CA ALA A 160 -12.18 20.51 23.60
C ALA A 160 -13.27 21.32 22.86
N LYS A 161 -13.86 20.69 21.85
CA LYS A 161 -15.20 21.07 21.38
C LYS A 161 -16.20 20.80 22.51
N PRO A 162 -17.14 21.70 22.79
CA PRO A 162 -18.16 21.46 23.80
C PRO A 162 -19.08 20.32 23.36
N VAL A 163 -19.43 19.46 24.32
CA VAL A 163 -20.65 18.66 24.22
C VAL A 163 -21.83 19.62 24.30
N VAL A 164 -22.80 19.47 23.40
CA VAL A 164 -24.13 20.05 23.57
C VAL A 164 -25.02 18.96 24.13
N SER A 165 -25.61 19.23 25.29
CA SER A 165 -26.57 18.40 25.99
C SER A 165 -27.76 19.29 26.28
N ASP A 166 -28.92 18.86 25.81
CA ASP A 166 -30.31 19.21 26.14
C ASP A 166 -31.07 18.70 24.89
N ASP A 167 -31.81 17.60 24.93
CA ASP A 167 -32.90 17.27 25.86
C ASP A 167 -34.05 18.27 25.71
N ASP A 168 -34.75 18.14 24.58
CA ASP A 168 -36.17 18.50 24.48
C ASP A 168 -36.79 17.65 23.36
N SER A 169 -37.75 16.81 23.73
CA SER A 169 -38.54 15.99 22.80
C SER A 169 -39.91 15.84 23.44
N GLU A 170 -40.74 16.84 23.18
CA GLU A 170 -42.12 16.89 23.66
C GLU A 170 -42.91 15.67 23.16
N GLU A 171 -43.74 15.13 24.05
CA GLU A 171 -44.72 14.12 23.68
C GLU A 171 -45.83 14.74 22.82
N GLU A 172 -46.13 14.13 21.67
CA GLU A 172 -47.51 14.11 21.18
C GLU A 172 -47.99 12.65 21.19
N GLN A 173 -48.77 12.32 22.23
CA GLN A 173 -49.64 11.15 22.23
C GLN A 173 -51.01 11.56 21.65
N GLU A 174 -51.54 10.75 20.73
CA GLU A 174 -52.95 10.29 20.63
C GLU A 174 -53.01 9.40 19.36
N GLU A 175 -53.27 8.09 19.47
CA GLU A 175 -54.62 7.49 19.40
C GLU A 175 -55.40 8.00 18.17
N GLU A 176 -55.67 7.25 17.09
CA GLU A 176 -56.50 6.04 16.96
C GLU A 176 -56.37 5.48 15.50
N ARG A 177 -56.86 4.31 15.04
CA ARG A 177 -57.57 3.14 15.63
C ARG A 177 -57.35 1.93 14.70
N THR A 178 -57.08 0.73 15.23
CA THR A 178 -57.53 -0.55 14.64
C THR A 178 -57.94 -1.48 15.78
N PRO A 179 -59.15 -2.07 15.73
CA PRO A 179 -59.26 -3.46 15.28
C PRO A 179 -60.62 -3.80 14.59
N SER A 180 -60.83 -5.10 14.32
CA SER A 180 -61.99 -5.80 13.72
C SER A 180 -61.75 -6.18 12.25
N CYS A 181 -61.33 -7.41 11.95
CA CYS A 181 -62.08 -8.67 12.02
C CYS A 181 -63.19 -8.77 10.96
N THR A 182 -62.98 -9.67 9.98
CA THR A 182 -63.84 -10.85 9.74
C THR A 182 -63.01 -11.90 9.01
N ASP A 183 -62.80 -13.03 9.66
CA ASP A 183 -62.46 -14.32 9.05
C ASP A 183 -63.62 -15.25 9.45
N GLU A 184 -64.39 -15.78 8.49
CA GLU A 184 -65.17 -17.00 8.68
C GLU A 184 -65.54 -17.64 7.34
N GLU A 185 -65.75 -18.96 7.38
CA GLU A 185 -65.89 -19.88 6.24
C GLU A 185 -67.29 -19.94 5.60
N SER A 186 -67.37 -20.71 4.49
CA SER A 186 -68.53 -21.39 3.89
C SER A 186 -69.35 -20.63 2.82
#